data_AF-A0A7R9UW54-F1
#
_entry.id   AF-A0A7R9UW54-F1
#
_cell.length_a   1.000
_cell.length_b   1.000
_cell.length_c   1.000
_cell.angle_alpha   90.00
_cell.angle_beta   90.00
_cell.angle_gamma   90.00
#
_symmetry.space_group_name_H-M   'P 1'
#
loop_
_entity.id
_entity.type
_entity.pdbx_description
1 polymer ?
#
loop_
_entity_poly.entity_id
_entity_poly.type
_entity_poly.pdbx_seq_one_letter_code
_entity_poly.pdbx_strand_id
1 'polypeptide(L)'
;PMRVIVDASDSAEAAARHCVWLRSGIHVVTNNSAALTTGLAQYAQLCTARRESTARYIYGTAYGDWLPVASTVTTLLASGDVVRCVEGVLSASVSHVLNALAPAAESARAPRDAPLARFSTAVRAAYELGLFEQDLLDDLS
;
A
#
# COMPACT_ATOMS: atom_id res chain seq x y z
N PRO A 1 2.49 30.94 9.13
CA PRO A 1 3.23 29.66 9.02
C PRO A 1 2.29 28.49 8.69
N MET A 2 2.60 27.70 7.64
CA MET A 2 1.88 26.47 7.34
C MET A 2 2.35 25.35 8.28
N ARG A 3 1.42 24.59 8.85
CA ARG A 3 1.71 23.47 9.76
C ARG A 3 1.52 22.15 9.03
N VAL A 4 2.53 21.30 9.04
CA VAL A 4 2.52 20.00 8.37
C VAL A 4 2.92 18.93 9.39
N ILE A 5 2.19 17.82 9.40
CA ILE A 5 2.56 16.58 10.08
C ILE A 5 2.93 15.54 9.04
N VAL A 6 4.04 14.85 9.27
CA VAL A 6 4.47 13.69 8.48
C VAL A 6 4.29 12.47 9.38
N ASP A 7 3.29 11.63 9.09
CA ASP A 7 3.11 10.35 9.77
C ASP A 7 3.72 9.23 8.92
N ALA A 8 4.91 8.82 9.32
CA ALA A 8 5.70 7.75 8.72
C ALA A 8 5.63 6.43 9.54
N SER A 9 4.63 6.29 10.42
CA SER A 9 4.50 5.16 11.36
C SER A 9 3.44 4.17 10.93
N ASP A 10 3.46 2.97 11.54
CA ASP A 10 2.38 1.99 11.45
C ASP A 10 1.43 2.07 12.67
N SER A 11 1.41 3.21 13.37
CA SER A 11 0.64 3.36 14.60
C SER A 11 -0.82 3.65 14.32
N ALA A 12 -1.70 2.76 14.77
CA ALA A 12 -3.15 3.01 14.76
C ALA A 12 -3.54 4.23 15.62
N GLU A 13 -2.78 4.54 16.68
CA GLU A 13 -3.01 5.72 17.50
C GLU A 13 -2.67 7.02 16.76
N ALA A 14 -1.58 7.03 15.99
CA ALA A 14 -1.23 8.16 15.13
C ALA A 14 -2.30 8.37 14.05
N ALA A 15 -2.69 7.29 13.35
CA ALA A 15 -3.75 7.28 12.36
C ALA A 15 -5.07 7.88 12.88
N ALA A 16 -5.47 7.54 14.12
CA ALA A 16 -6.69 8.05 14.74
C ALA A 16 -6.69 9.59 14.92
N ARG A 17 -5.52 10.24 14.94
CA ARG A 17 -5.40 11.69 15.09
C ARG A 17 -5.53 12.46 13.77
N HIS A 18 -5.50 11.78 12.62
CA HIS A 18 -5.51 12.42 11.30
C HIS A 18 -6.70 13.36 11.10
N CYS A 19 -7.91 12.93 11.49
CA CYS A 19 -9.12 13.75 11.41
C CYS A 19 -9.01 15.03 12.24
N VAL A 20 -8.44 14.94 13.44
CA VAL A 20 -8.28 16.07 14.36
C VAL A 20 -7.27 17.07 13.80
N TRP A 21 -6.15 16.59 13.26
CA TRP A 21 -5.14 17.44 12.63
C TRP A 21 -5.70 18.18 11.42
N LEU A 22 -6.42 17.48 10.55
CA LEU A 22 -7.06 18.10 9.39
C LEU A 22 -8.06 19.18 9.82
N ARG A 23 -8.97 18.89 10.75
CA ARG A 23 -9.94 19.88 11.25
C ARG A 23 -9.29 21.10 11.91
N SER A 24 -8.07 20.93 12.43
CA SER A 24 -7.28 22.02 13.02
C SER A 24 -6.50 22.85 11.98
N GLY A 25 -6.70 22.57 10.68
CA GLY A 25 -5.99 23.25 9.59
C GLY A 25 -4.53 22.82 9.44
N ILE A 26 -4.17 21.62 9.88
CA ILE A 26 -2.81 21.07 9.78
C ILE A 26 -2.77 20.10 8.60
N HIS A 27 -1.83 20.31 7.68
CA HIS A 27 -1.62 19.40 6.56
C HIS A 27 -1.05 18.06 7.06
N VAL A 28 -1.46 16.95 6.47
CA VAL A 28 -0.96 15.62 6.82
C VAL A 28 -0.40 14.97 5.57
N VAL A 29 0.84 14.49 5.67
CA VAL A 29 1.49 13.61 4.70
C VAL A 29 1.71 12.29 5.39
N THR A 30 1.27 11.18 4.81
CA THR A 30 1.32 9.89 5.52
C THR A 30 1.53 8.69 4.61
N ASN A 31 2.32 7.72 5.08
CA ASN A 31 2.37 6.35 4.55
C ASN A 31 1.56 5.37 5.43
N ASN A 32 0.99 5.83 6.54
CA ASN A 32 0.25 5.02 7.50
C ASN A 32 -1.10 4.61 6.90
N SER A 33 -1.17 3.36 6.44
CA SER A 33 -2.36 2.80 5.80
C SER A 33 -3.51 2.62 6.80
N ALA A 34 -3.24 2.51 8.10
CA ALA A 34 -4.25 2.25 9.13
C ALA A 34 -5.35 3.32 9.12
N ALA A 35 -5.01 4.60 8.85
CA ALA A 35 -5.99 5.68 8.76
C ALA A 35 -7.00 5.50 7.61
N LEU A 36 -6.62 4.73 6.59
CA LEU A 36 -7.38 4.55 5.35
C LEU A 36 -8.04 3.17 5.26
N THR A 37 -7.51 2.18 5.97
CA THR A 37 -8.02 0.80 6.04
C THR A 37 -8.89 0.55 7.29
N THR A 38 -9.12 1.59 8.11
CA THR A 38 -10.14 1.55 9.18
C THR A 38 -11.54 1.23 8.65
N GLY A 39 -12.47 0.92 9.56
CA GLY A 39 -13.87 0.69 9.21
C GLY A 39 -14.48 1.85 8.41
N LEU A 40 -15.49 1.53 7.60
CA LEU A 40 -16.11 2.46 6.65
C LEU A 40 -16.55 3.79 7.30
N ALA A 41 -16.99 3.75 8.56
CA ALA A 41 -17.38 4.94 9.32
C ALA A 41 -16.19 5.87 9.60
N GLN A 42 -15.03 5.35 10.02
CA GLN A 42 -13.84 6.15 10.27
C GLN A 42 -13.26 6.72 8.97
N TYR A 43 -13.22 5.90 7.90
CA TYR A 43 -12.83 6.37 6.58
C TYR A 43 -13.74 7.51 6.07
N ALA A 44 -15.06 7.38 6.27
CA ALA A 44 -16.01 8.45 5.92
C ALA A 44 -15.75 9.73 6.73
N GLN A 45 -15.45 9.62 8.04
CA GLN A 45 -15.08 10.77 8.87
C GLN A 45 -13.81 11.46 8.36
N LEU A 46 -12.79 10.70 7.96
CA LEU A 46 -11.57 11.24 7.37
C LEU A 46 -11.86 11.97 6.06
N CYS A 47 -12.67 11.38 5.18
CA CYS A 47 -13.13 12.01 3.95
C CYS A 47 -13.86 13.33 4.22
N THR A 48 -14.75 13.37 5.22
CA THR A 48 -15.47 14.58 5.61
C THR A 48 -14.52 15.65 6.16
N ALA A 49 -13.65 15.29 7.11
CA ALA A 49 -12.65 16.22 7.67
C ALA A 49 -11.76 16.82 6.57
N ARG A 50 -11.41 16.03 5.56
CA ARG A 50 -10.60 16.45 4.42
C ARG A 50 -11.34 17.40 3.47
N ARG A 51 -12.67 17.29 3.34
CA ARG A 51 -13.50 18.21 2.54
C ARG A 51 -13.79 19.53 3.26
N GLU A 52 -13.99 19.47 4.57
CA GLU A 52 -14.32 20.64 5.40
C GLU A 52 -13.09 21.49 5.74
N SER A 53 -11.91 20.87 5.72
CA SER A 53 -10.65 21.55 6.05
C SER A 53 -10.05 22.31 4.87
N THR A 54 -9.36 23.41 5.17
CA THR A 54 -8.45 24.09 4.24
C THR A 54 -7.09 23.38 4.12
N ALA A 55 -6.83 22.38 4.97
CA ALA A 55 -5.63 21.57 4.96
C ALA A 55 -5.66 20.50 3.87
N ARG A 56 -4.47 20.02 3.52
CA ARG A 56 -4.28 18.96 2.52
C ARG A 56 -3.91 17.66 3.22
N TYR A 57 -4.47 16.56 2.72
CA TYR A 57 -4.18 15.21 3.14
C TYR A 57 -3.56 14.45 1.97
N ILE A 58 -2.29 14.05 2.11
CA ILE A 58 -1.48 13.41 1.07
C ILE A 58 -1.12 12.00 1.55
N TYR A 59 -1.51 11.00 0.79
CA TYR A 59 -1.41 9.58 1.17
C TYR A 59 -1.02 8.66 0.00
N GLY A 60 -0.43 9.22 -1.06
CA GLY A 60 -0.13 8.49 -2.29
C GLY A 60 0.78 7.28 -2.09
N THR A 61 1.63 7.30 -1.06
CA THR A 61 2.58 6.24 -0.73
C THR A 61 1.96 5.07 0.05
N ALA A 62 0.72 5.22 0.55
CA ALA A 62 0.09 4.20 1.41
C ALA A 62 -0.36 2.93 0.65
N TYR A 63 -0.36 2.92 -0.69
CA TYR A 63 -0.95 1.85 -1.51
C TYR A 63 -0.11 1.36 -2.70
N GLY A 64 1.21 1.49 -2.65
CA GLY A 64 2.06 1.00 -3.75
C GLY A 64 3.34 1.80 -3.93
N ASP A 65 3.91 2.26 -2.82
CA ASP A 65 5.16 3.03 -2.82
C ASP A 65 5.06 4.27 -3.76
N TRP A 66 6.08 4.55 -4.56
CA TRP A 66 6.16 5.74 -5.43
C TRP A 66 5.28 5.70 -6.69
N LEU A 67 4.47 4.66 -6.91
CA LEU A 67 3.67 4.55 -8.12
C LEU A 67 2.45 5.48 -8.09
N PRO A 68 2.13 6.21 -9.18
CA PRO A 68 1.04 7.17 -9.23
C PRO A 68 -0.35 6.51 -9.35
N VAL A 69 -0.59 5.37 -8.73
CA VAL A 69 -1.84 4.59 -8.85
C VAL A 69 -3.04 5.41 -8.40
N ALA A 70 -2.99 5.97 -7.19
CA ALA A 70 -4.09 6.75 -6.64
C ALA A 70 -4.43 8.00 -7.47
N SER A 71 -3.41 8.70 -7.97
CA SER A 71 -3.60 9.87 -8.84
C SER A 71 -4.19 9.47 -10.19
N THR A 72 -3.71 8.39 -10.80
CA THR A 72 -4.22 7.90 -12.10
C THR A 72 -5.69 7.54 -11.98
N VAL A 73 -6.07 6.75 -10.97
CA VAL A 73 -7.48 6.39 -10.73
C VAL A 73 -8.34 7.63 -10.49
N THR A 74 -7.85 8.58 -9.70
CA THR A 74 -8.58 9.84 -9.44
C THR A 74 -8.81 10.63 -10.71
N THR A 75 -7.81 10.73 -11.60
CA THR A 75 -7.92 11.42 -12.88
C THR A 75 -8.92 10.75 -13.81
N LEU A 76 -8.89 9.42 -13.93
CA LEU A 76 -9.85 8.66 -14.76
C LEU A 76 -11.29 8.82 -14.26
N LEU A 77 -11.50 8.75 -12.94
CA LEU A 77 -12.81 9.00 -12.35
C LEU A 77 -13.30 10.43 -12.62
N ALA A 78 -12.38 11.42 -12.56
CA ALA A 78 -12.72 12.81 -12.84
C ALA A 78 -13.09 13.07 -14.32
N SER A 79 -12.57 12.27 -15.27
CA SER A 79 -12.99 12.32 -16.68
C SER A 79 -14.30 11.60 -16.97
N GLY A 80 -14.91 10.97 -15.97
CA GLY A 80 -16.19 10.26 -16.10
C GLY A 80 -16.03 8.76 -16.37
N ASP A 81 -14.81 8.21 -16.30
CA ASP A 81 -14.62 6.77 -16.38
C ASP A 81 -15.14 6.07 -15.12
N VAL A 82 -15.45 4.78 -15.26
CA VAL A 82 -15.95 3.94 -14.17
C VAL A 82 -15.00 2.77 -13.97
N VAL A 83 -14.53 2.60 -12.73
CA VAL A 83 -13.70 1.45 -12.37
C VAL A 83 -14.52 0.18 -12.51
N ARG A 84 -14.06 -0.73 -13.37
CA ARG A 84 -14.68 -2.06 -13.59
C ARG A 84 -13.99 -3.16 -12.81
N CYS A 85 -12.66 -3.14 -12.79
CA CYS A 85 -11.82 -4.07 -12.05
C CYS A 85 -10.52 -3.38 -11.65
N VAL A 86 -9.94 -3.81 -10.52
CA VAL A 86 -8.57 -3.45 -10.11
C VAL A 86 -7.88 -4.76 -9.77
N GLU A 87 -6.83 -5.08 -10.52
CA GLU A 87 -6.00 -6.27 -10.32
C GLU A 87 -4.53 -5.85 -10.29
N GLY A 88 -3.77 -6.44 -9.38
CA GLY A 88 -2.35 -6.13 -9.24
C GLY A 88 -1.71 -6.89 -8.10
N VAL A 89 -0.38 -7.02 -8.14
CA VAL A 89 0.43 -7.57 -7.05
C VAL A 89 1.00 -6.39 -6.26
N LEU A 90 0.56 -6.23 -5.01
CA LEU A 90 0.92 -5.10 -4.15
C LEU A 90 1.92 -5.46 -3.03
N SER A 91 2.32 -6.74 -2.93
CA SER A 91 3.38 -7.19 -2.02
C SER A 91 4.61 -7.61 -2.81
N ALA A 92 5.73 -6.93 -2.56
CA ALA A 92 7.01 -7.26 -3.17
C ALA A 92 7.52 -8.62 -2.68
N SER A 93 7.38 -8.91 -1.38
CA SER A 93 7.75 -10.17 -0.70
C SER A 93 7.03 -11.35 -1.35
N VAL A 94 5.70 -11.26 -1.46
CA VAL A 94 4.88 -12.31 -2.09
C VAL A 94 5.15 -12.39 -3.59
N SER A 95 5.32 -11.27 -4.29
CA SER A 95 5.68 -11.26 -5.72
C SER A 95 6.97 -12.02 -5.97
N HIS A 96 7.99 -11.80 -5.14
CA HIS A 96 9.28 -12.49 -5.25
C HIS A 96 9.12 -14.01 -5.10
N VAL A 97 8.38 -14.44 -4.07
CA VAL A 97 8.11 -15.86 -3.82
C VAL A 97 7.35 -16.49 -5.00
N LEU A 98 6.30 -15.83 -5.49
CA LEU A 98 5.51 -16.33 -6.62
C LEU A 98 6.34 -16.42 -7.91
N ASN A 99 7.18 -15.43 -8.19
CA ASN A 99 8.07 -15.43 -9.36
C ASN A 99 9.13 -16.55 -9.30
N ALA A 100 9.57 -16.93 -8.09
CA ALA A 100 10.47 -18.06 -7.91
C ALA A 100 9.76 -19.42 -8.09
N LEU A 101 8.49 -19.50 -7.68
CA LEU A 101 7.68 -20.71 -7.78
C LEU A 101 7.18 -20.98 -9.20
N ALA A 102 6.79 -19.92 -9.91
CA ALA A 102 6.25 -19.99 -11.26
C ALA A 102 6.87 -18.88 -12.12
N PRO A 103 8.12 -19.06 -12.59
CA PRO A 103 8.77 -18.09 -13.45
C PRO A 103 7.96 -17.88 -14.74
N ALA A 104 7.78 -16.62 -15.15
CA ALA A 104 7.17 -16.31 -16.43
C ALA A 104 7.96 -16.99 -17.58
N ALA A 105 7.26 -17.46 -18.60
CA ALA A 105 7.83 -18.23 -19.70
C ALA A 105 8.97 -17.49 -20.45
N GLU A 106 8.98 -16.15 -20.39
CA GLU A 106 10.01 -15.29 -20.99
C GLU A 106 11.26 -15.12 -20.10
N SER A 107 11.11 -15.28 -18.79
CA SER A 107 12.20 -15.22 -17.80
C SER A 107 12.90 -16.57 -17.62
N ALA A 108 12.29 -17.64 -18.12
CA ALA A 108 12.77 -19.01 -17.99
C ALA A 108 13.96 -19.27 -18.92
N ARG A 109 15.18 -18.96 -18.46
CA ARG A 109 16.40 -19.61 -18.96
C ARG A 109 16.48 -21.09 -18.54
N ALA A 110 15.59 -21.52 -17.64
CA ALA A 110 15.52 -22.89 -17.15
C ALA A 110 14.74 -23.79 -18.13
N PRO A 111 15.15 -25.05 -18.33
CA PRO A 111 14.40 -26.04 -19.10
C PRO A 111 12.94 -26.13 -18.61
N ARG A 112 11.98 -26.31 -19.53
CA ARG A 112 10.54 -26.49 -19.18
C ARG A 112 10.29 -27.62 -18.19
N ASP A 113 11.21 -28.57 -18.09
CA ASP A 113 11.11 -29.76 -17.23
C ASP A 113 11.93 -29.62 -15.92
N ALA A 114 12.50 -28.44 -15.65
CA ALA A 114 13.16 -28.20 -14.36
C ALA A 114 12.14 -28.26 -13.21
N PRO A 115 12.45 -28.93 -12.09
CA PRO A 115 11.54 -28.97 -10.95
C PRO A 115 11.27 -27.56 -10.43
N LEU A 116 9.99 -27.23 -10.23
CA LEU A 116 9.58 -25.96 -9.63
C LEU A 116 10.23 -25.79 -8.25
N ALA A 117 10.58 -24.55 -7.90
CA ALA A 117 11.09 -24.26 -6.57
C ALA A 117 10.06 -24.68 -5.50
N ARG A 118 10.55 -25.11 -4.33
CA ARG A 118 9.67 -25.35 -3.17
C ARG A 118 9.28 -24.01 -2.54
N PHE A 119 8.03 -23.88 -2.11
CA PHE A 119 7.53 -22.68 -1.42
C PHE A 119 8.43 -22.28 -0.24
N SER A 120 8.77 -23.23 0.63
CA SER A 120 9.64 -22.99 1.79
C SER A 120 11.04 -22.49 1.41
N THR A 121 11.59 -22.94 0.28
CA THR A 121 12.89 -22.48 -0.22
C THR A 121 12.81 -21.05 -0.75
N ALA A 122 11.74 -20.71 -1.48
CA ALA A 122 11.51 -19.36 -1.99
C ALA A 122 11.28 -18.35 -0.86
N VAL A 123 10.47 -18.70 0.15
CA VAL A 123 10.25 -17.86 1.35
C VAL A 123 11.55 -17.65 2.11
N ARG A 124 12.34 -18.70 2.34
CA ARG A 124 13.63 -18.58 3.03
C ARG A 124 14.61 -17.66 2.27
N ALA A 125 14.71 -17.81 0.95
CA ALA A 125 15.58 -16.96 0.14
C ALA A 125 15.15 -15.48 0.21
N ALA A 126 13.85 -15.21 0.16
CA ALA A 126 13.32 -13.85 0.28
C ALA A 126 13.53 -13.27 1.69
N TYR A 127 13.38 -14.07 2.75
CA TYR A 127 13.68 -13.66 4.12
C TYR A 127 15.17 -13.32 4.31
N GLU A 128 16.08 -14.14 3.76
CA GLU A 128 17.52 -13.88 3.80
C GLU A 128 17.92 -12.59 3.04
N LEU A 129 17.12 -12.18 2.06
CA LEU A 129 17.26 -10.89 1.35
C LEU A 129 16.64 -9.70 2.11
N GLY A 130 16.00 -9.94 3.25
CA GLY A 130 15.31 -8.89 4.03
C GLY A 130 14.04 -8.37 3.38
N LEU A 131 13.39 -9.18 2.53
CA LEU A 131 12.14 -8.80 1.86
C LEU A 131 10.89 -9.05 2.72
N PHE A 132 11.04 -9.72 3.86
CA PHE A 132 9.95 -10.08 4.77
C PHE A 132 10.11 -9.34 6.10
N GLU A 133 8.98 -9.11 6.76
CA GLU A 133 8.93 -8.67 8.15
C GLU A 133 9.54 -9.72 9.10
N GLN A 134 9.79 -9.30 10.35
CA GLN A 134 10.35 -10.21 11.36
C GLN A 134 9.45 -11.42 11.60
N ASP A 135 8.14 -11.21 11.67
CA ASP A 135 7.14 -12.27 11.63
C ASP A 135 6.68 -12.48 10.18
N LEU A 136 7.00 -13.65 9.62
CA LEU A 136 6.65 -14.01 8.25
C LEU A 136 5.13 -14.01 8.00
N LEU A 137 4.32 -14.20 9.05
CA LEU A 137 2.87 -14.24 8.90
C LEU A 137 2.30 -12.87 8.51
N ASP A 138 2.96 -11.78 8.86
CA ASP A 138 2.50 -10.43 8.51
C ASP A 138 2.50 -10.19 6.99
N ASP A 139 3.35 -10.90 6.24
CA ASP A 139 3.39 -10.86 4.77
C ASP A 139 2.63 -12.01 4.08
N LEU A 140 2.49 -13.17 4.73
CA LEU A 140 1.98 -14.41 4.11
C LEU A 140 0.49 -14.71 4.40
N SER A 141 -0.14 -13.99 5.32
CA SER A 141 -1.53 -14.22 5.75
C SER A 141 -2.59 -13.84 4.71
#